data_AF-A0A9N9KSS7-F1
#
_entry.id   AF-A0A9N9KSS7-F1
#
_cell.length_a   1.000
_cell.length_b   1.000
_cell.length_c   1.000
_cell.angle_alpha   90.00
_cell.angle_beta   90.00
_cell.angle_gamma   90.00
#
_symmetry.space_group_name_H-M   'P 1'
#
loop_
_entity.id
_entity.type
_entity.pdbx_description
1 polymer ?
#
loop_
_entity_poly.entity_id
_entity_poly.type
_entity_poly.pdbx_seq_one_letter_code
_entity_poly.pdbx_strand_id
1 'polypeptide(L)'
;MNATIYLLVILHLLTTSFGTPVTYSVEIKGRNNITLHQIAPSLKKRYKSGVTCCADNNQHWDPTFSFLIMQGSAHLKKQNRLPIQGQACKQIWTDGTSGEIVLCNDNDFDLWPDAKYIASYADDILAKCATSTGLVCGQAFDDTHYNVIAKKPQKQKA
;
A
#
# COMPACT_ATOMS: atom_id res chain seq x y z
N MET A 1 -48.73 46.66 28.69
CA MET A 1 -47.65 46.71 29.70
C MET A 1 -47.23 45.28 29.98
N ASN A 2 -45.91 45.06 30.11
CA ASN A 2 -45.20 43.78 30.37
C ASN A 2 -45.05 42.87 29.14
N ALA A 3 -43.91 42.23 28.84
CA ALA A 3 -42.53 42.35 29.29
C ALA A 3 -41.63 41.59 28.27
N THR A 4 -40.40 42.05 28.17
CA THR A 4 -39.24 41.58 27.37
C THR A 4 -38.87 40.11 27.60
N ILE A 5 -38.22 39.46 26.62
CA ILE A 5 -36.90 38.78 26.73
C ILE A 5 -36.51 38.24 25.33
N TYR A 6 -35.47 38.82 24.73
CA TYR A 6 -34.73 38.26 23.60
C TYR A 6 -33.59 37.42 24.16
N LEU A 7 -33.55 36.12 23.82
CA LEU A 7 -32.41 35.27 24.14
C LEU A 7 -31.57 35.07 22.86
N LEU A 8 -30.47 35.81 22.78
CA LEU A 8 -29.44 35.66 21.76
C LEU A 8 -28.52 34.51 22.19
N VAL A 9 -28.56 33.37 21.48
CA VAL A 9 -27.60 32.28 21.68
C VAL A 9 -26.51 32.41 20.63
N ILE A 10 -25.37 33.01 21.03
CA ILE A 10 -24.13 33.00 20.25
C ILE A 10 -23.42 31.69 20.58
N LEU A 11 -23.64 30.65 19.77
CA LEU A 11 -22.89 29.42 19.87
C LEU A 11 -21.57 29.57 19.11
N HIS A 12 -20.47 29.55 19.85
CA HIS A 12 -19.11 29.57 19.31
C HIS A 12 -18.87 28.31 18.47
N LEU A 13 -18.41 28.53 17.23
CA LEU A 13 -17.87 27.49 16.35
C LEU A 13 -16.57 26.95 16.94
N LEU A 14 -16.63 25.76 17.55
CA LEU A 14 -15.48 24.87 17.64
C LEU A 14 -15.62 23.84 16.53
N THR A 15 -14.88 24.04 15.45
CA THR A 15 -14.79 23.09 14.34
C THR A 15 -13.95 21.90 14.76
N THR A 16 -14.58 20.84 15.25
CA THR A 16 -14.03 19.49 15.14
C THR A 16 -14.66 18.84 13.92
N SER A 17 -13.92 18.76 12.81
CA SER A 17 -14.34 18.05 11.61
C SER A 17 -14.28 16.54 11.84
N PHE A 18 -15.26 16.00 12.57
CA PHE A 18 -15.59 14.59 12.47
C PHE A 18 -16.29 14.40 11.13
N GLY A 19 -15.56 13.86 10.16
CA GLY A 19 -16.11 13.50 8.85
C GLY A 19 -17.30 12.56 9.06
N THR A 20 -18.49 13.03 8.75
CA THR A 20 -19.68 12.18 8.77
C THR A 20 -19.57 11.16 7.64
N PRO A 21 -19.88 9.88 7.89
CA PRO A 21 -19.99 8.90 6.82
C PRO A 21 -21.13 9.31 5.89
N VAL A 22 -20.82 9.60 4.64
CA VAL A 22 -21.82 9.82 3.59
C VAL A 22 -22.52 8.48 3.35
N THR A 23 -23.81 8.43 3.68
CA THR A 23 -24.64 7.24 3.45
C THR A 23 -25.31 7.40 2.08
N TYR A 24 -24.97 6.53 1.13
CA TYR A 24 -25.65 6.45 -0.16
C TYR A 24 -26.73 5.38 -0.09
N SER A 25 -27.98 5.76 -0.33
CA SER A 25 -29.09 4.83 -0.53
C SER A 25 -29.23 4.55 -2.02
N VAL A 26 -29.00 3.31 -2.45
CA VAL A 26 -29.28 2.86 -3.82
C VAL A 26 -30.64 2.19 -3.82
N GLU A 27 -31.62 2.82 -4.48
CA GLU A 27 -32.95 2.23 -4.70
C GLU A 27 -32.90 1.36 -5.96
N ILE A 28 -32.86 0.03 -5.81
CA ILE A 28 -32.93 -0.90 -6.93
C ILE A 28 -34.40 -1.24 -7.20
N LYS A 29 -35.00 -0.63 -8.23
CA LYS A 29 -36.30 -1.05 -8.78
C LYS A 29 -36.11 -2.20 -9.77
N GLY A 30 -36.25 -3.43 -9.30
CA GLY A 30 -36.27 -4.60 -10.17
C GLY A 30 -36.64 -5.88 -9.43
N ARG A 31 -37.83 -6.42 -9.70
CA ARG A 31 -38.24 -7.77 -9.28
C ARG A 31 -37.31 -8.79 -9.94
N ASN A 32 -36.64 -9.62 -9.13
CA ASN A 32 -36.52 -11.08 -9.24
C ASN A 32 -35.24 -11.55 -8.51
N ASN A 33 -35.43 -12.51 -7.60
CA ASN A 33 -34.43 -13.09 -6.71
C ASN A 33 -33.20 -13.62 -7.44
N ILE A 34 -32.07 -12.92 -7.32
CA ILE A 34 -30.73 -13.49 -7.40
C ILE A 34 -29.99 -13.00 -6.16
N THR A 35 -29.93 -13.83 -5.12
CA THR A 35 -29.06 -13.58 -3.96
C THR A 35 -27.64 -13.95 -4.35
N LEU A 36 -27.02 -13.16 -5.22
CA LEU A 36 -25.56 -13.13 -5.28
C LEU A 36 -25.13 -12.32 -4.06
N HIS A 37 -24.54 -12.98 -3.07
CA HIS A 37 -23.75 -12.34 -2.04
C HIS A 37 -22.46 -11.78 -2.68
N GLN A 38 -22.63 -10.82 -3.59
CA GLN A 38 -21.55 -9.97 -4.06
C GLN A 38 -21.43 -8.86 -3.01
N ILE A 39 -20.88 -9.23 -1.86
CA ILE A 39 -20.21 -8.24 -1.01
C ILE A 39 -19.02 -7.80 -1.86
N ALA A 40 -19.22 -6.83 -2.74
CA ALA A 40 -18.11 -6.11 -3.32
C ALA A 40 -17.36 -5.56 -2.10
N PRO A 41 -16.13 -6.01 -1.80
CA PRO A 41 -15.39 -5.47 -0.68
C PRO A 41 -15.34 -3.97 -0.93
N SER A 42 -15.91 -3.18 -0.02
CA SER A 42 -15.81 -1.72 -0.10
C SER A 42 -14.34 -1.43 -0.39
N LEU A 43 -14.05 -0.76 -1.50
CA LEU A 43 -12.69 -0.40 -1.90
C LEU A 43 -12.14 0.57 -0.84
N LYS A 44 -11.75 0.06 0.32
CA LYS A 44 -11.06 0.84 1.34
C LYS A 44 -9.78 1.33 0.68
N LYS A 45 -9.59 2.64 0.75
CA LYS A 45 -8.34 3.27 0.31
C LYS A 45 -7.19 2.57 1.04
N ARG A 46 -6.23 2.04 0.28
CA ARG A 46 -5.00 1.47 0.85
C ARG A 46 -4.04 2.62 1.13
N TYR A 47 -3.34 2.53 2.25
CA TYR A 47 -2.43 3.56 2.72
C TYR A 47 -1.04 2.95 2.90
N LYS A 48 -0.03 3.69 2.42
CA LYS A 48 1.37 3.35 2.62
C LYS A 48 1.77 3.87 3.99
N SER A 49 2.33 3.02 4.83
CA SER A 49 2.63 3.32 6.24
C SER A 49 4.06 3.84 6.44
N GLY A 50 4.95 3.63 5.48
CA GLY A 50 6.28 4.23 5.49
C GLY A 50 7.29 3.53 4.58
N VAL A 51 8.49 4.12 4.50
CA VAL A 51 9.65 3.58 3.78
C VAL A 51 10.86 3.61 4.71
N THR A 52 11.57 2.49 4.80
CA THR A 52 12.77 2.32 5.63
C THR A 52 13.92 1.84 4.76
N CYS A 53 15.05 2.53 4.81
CA CYS A 53 16.24 2.16 4.03
C CYS A 53 17.04 1.08 4.77
N CYS A 54 17.86 0.29 4.05
CA CYS A 54 18.57 -0.84 4.68
C CYS A 54 19.55 -0.43 5.77
N ALA A 55 20.07 0.79 5.73
CA ALA A 55 20.91 1.33 6.81
C ALA A 55 20.15 1.42 8.16
N ASP A 56 18.81 1.48 8.11
CA ASP A 56 17.96 1.79 9.27
C ASP A 56 17.12 0.59 9.73
N ASN A 57 17.16 -0.56 9.04
CA ASN A 57 16.18 -1.64 9.27
C ASN A 57 16.75 -2.92 9.92
N ASN A 58 18.05 -2.98 10.22
CA ASN A 58 18.73 -4.15 10.83
C ASN A 58 18.54 -5.48 10.07
N GLN A 59 18.13 -5.46 8.80
CA GLN A 59 17.89 -6.69 8.02
C GLN A 59 19.14 -7.24 7.33
N HIS A 60 20.25 -6.49 7.36
CA HIS A 60 21.52 -6.87 6.72
C HIS A 60 21.38 -7.26 5.23
N TRP A 61 20.49 -6.59 4.50
CA TRP A 61 20.36 -6.77 3.05
C TRP A 61 21.47 -6.03 2.32
N ASP A 62 22.01 -6.67 1.28
CA ASP A 62 22.96 -6.04 0.39
C ASP A 62 22.24 -5.09 -0.59
N PRO A 63 22.79 -3.89 -0.82
CA PRO A 63 22.22 -2.98 -1.79
C PRO A 63 22.42 -3.46 -3.24
N THR A 64 21.53 -3.00 -4.11
CA THR A 64 21.56 -3.23 -5.56
C THR A 64 21.66 -1.90 -6.30
N PHE A 65 21.82 -1.93 -7.63
CA PHE A 65 21.81 -0.72 -8.45
C PHE A 65 20.38 -0.19 -8.64
N SER A 66 20.20 1.12 -8.45
CA SER A 66 18.90 1.80 -8.60
C SER A 66 18.26 1.58 -9.97
N PHE A 67 19.06 1.52 -11.04
CA PHE A 67 18.51 1.30 -12.38
C PHE A 67 17.86 -0.08 -12.55
N LEU A 68 18.29 -1.10 -11.81
CA LEU A 68 17.69 -2.43 -11.84
C LEU A 68 16.31 -2.42 -11.18
N ILE A 69 16.19 -1.77 -10.02
CA ILE A 69 14.89 -1.62 -9.35
C ILE A 69 13.93 -0.78 -10.21
N MET A 70 14.43 0.23 -10.92
CA MET A 70 13.63 0.99 -11.88
C MET A 70 13.11 0.11 -13.03
N GLN A 71 13.94 -0.78 -13.58
CA GLN A 71 13.51 -1.77 -14.58
C GLN A 71 12.46 -2.73 -14.01
N GLY A 72 12.65 -3.20 -12.78
CA GLY A 72 11.68 -4.04 -12.07
C GLY A 72 10.34 -3.35 -11.86
N SER A 73 10.33 -2.10 -11.38
CA SER A 73 9.12 -1.28 -11.27
C SER A 73 8.42 -1.14 -12.63
N ALA A 74 9.15 -0.80 -13.70
CA ALA A 74 8.61 -0.68 -15.04
C ALA A 74 8.04 -2.01 -15.59
N HIS A 75 8.64 -3.14 -15.23
CA HIS A 75 8.13 -4.47 -15.56
C HIS A 75 6.81 -4.75 -14.82
N LEU A 76 6.76 -4.54 -13.50
CA LEU A 76 5.59 -4.79 -12.66
C LEU A 76 4.39 -3.92 -13.09
N LYS A 77 4.61 -2.67 -13.52
CA LYS A 77 3.56 -1.77 -14.04
C LYS A 77 2.81 -2.32 -15.26
N LYS A 78 3.37 -3.28 -15.98
CA LYS A 78 2.75 -3.93 -17.15
C LYS A 78 1.95 -5.17 -16.78
N GLN A 79 2.05 -5.65 -15.54
CA GLN A 79 1.30 -6.79 -15.04
C GLN A 79 -0.06 -6.36 -14.49
N ASN A 80 -0.95 -7.32 -14.26
CA ASN A 80 -2.28 -7.07 -13.72
C ASN A 80 -2.31 -7.21 -12.19
N ARG A 81 -2.15 -8.44 -11.69
CA ARG A 81 -2.26 -8.81 -10.28
C ARG A 81 -1.09 -9.68 -9.86
N LEU A 82 -0.66 -9.53 -8.61
CA LEU A 82 0.46 -10.28 -8.03
C LEU A 82 -0.04 -11.19 -6.92
N PRO A 83 -0.43 -12.46 -7.20
CA PRO A 83 -0.87 -13.37 -6.16
C PRO A 83 0.28 -13.66 -5.18
N ILE A 84 -0.03 -13.55 -3.89
CA ILE A 84 0.86 -13.90 -2.78
C ILE A 84 0.06 -14.57 -1.66
N GLN A 85 0.60 -15.66 -1.13
CA GLN A 85 -0.02 -16.40 -0.04
C GLN A 85 0.07 -15.62 1.28
N GLY A 86 -0.81 -15.93 2.23
CA GLY A 86 -0.65 -15.49 3.62
C GLY A 86 0.67 -15.98 4.22
N GLN A 87 1.25 -15.20 5.14
CA GLN A 87 2.50 -15.50 5.85
C GLN A 87 3.67 -15.89 4.93
N ALA A 88 3.79 -15.22 3.78
CA ALA A 88 4.75 -15.59 2.75
C ALA A 88 5.43 -14.40 2.09
N CYS A 89 6.68 -14.62 1.66
CA CYS A 89 7.43 -13.71 0.81
C CYS A 89 7.66 -14.33 -0.57
N LYS A 90 7.52 -13.54 -1.62
CA LYS A 90 7.70 -13.96 -3.01
C LYS A 90 8.56 -12.96 -3.77
N GLN A 91 9.59 -13.47 -4.45
CA GLN A 91 10.31 -12.69 -5.45
C GLN A 91 9.37 -12.43 -6.62
N ILE A 92 8.99 -11.16 -6.82
CA ILE A 92 8.06 -10.74 -7.88
C ILE A 92 8.79 -10.20 -9.11
N TRP A 93 10.08 -9.85 -8.96
CA TRP A 93 10.95 -9.50 -10.06
C TRP A 93 12.42 -9.74 -9.67
N THR A 94 13.25 -10.13 -10.64
CA THR A 94 14.70 -10.20 -10.51
C THR A 94 15.36 -10.03 -11.88
N ASP A 95 16.58 -9.50 -11.91
CA ASP A 95 17.47 -9.56 -13.09
C ASP A 95 18.24 -10.89 -13.15
N GLY A 96 18.09 -11.75 -12.13
CA GLY A 96 18.79 -13.03 -11.98
C GLY A 96 20.18 -12.94 -11.34
N THR A 97 20.73 -11.75 -11.12
CA THR A 97 22.13 -11.61 -10.66
C THR A 97 22.34 -10.62 -9.52
N SER A 98 21.70 -9.46 -9.59
CA SER A 98 22.16 -8.30 -8.83
C SER A 98 21.03 -7.43 -8.29
N GLY A 99 19.79 -7.53 -8.77
CA GLY A 99 18.63 -6.83 -8.25
C GLY A 99 17.40 -7.73 -8.15
N GLU A 100 16.63 -7.54 -7.08
CA GLU A 100 15.32 -8.15 -6.91
C GLU A 100 14.33 -7.22 -6.21
N ILE A 101 13.06 -7.47 -6.51
CA ILE A 101 11.92 -6.92 -5.78
C ILE A 101 11.16 -8.09 -5.18
N VAL A 102 10.95 -8.04 -3.87
CA VAL A 102 10.23 -9.06 -3.10
C VAL A 102 8.96 -8.43 -2.54
N LEU A 103 7.85 -9.13 -2.66
CA LEU A 103 6.59 -8.82 -1.98
C LEU A 103 6.46 -9.78 -0.80
N CYS A 104 6.20 -9.29 0.39
CA CYS A 104 5.96 -10.08 1.58
C CYS A 104 4.59 -9.75 2.13
N ASN A 105 3.83 -10.78 2.49
CA ASN A 105 2.49 -10.70 3.02
C ASN A 105 2.48 -11.31 4.42
N ASP A 106 2.36 -10.47 5.43
CA ASP A 106 2.35 -10.85 6.84
C ASP A 106 0.91 -11.11 7.34
N ASN A 107 -0.10 -11.04 6.47
CA ASN A 107 -1.47 -11.42 6.79
C ASN A 107 -1.62 -12.95 6.82
N ASP A 108 -2.63 -13.42 7.55
CA ASP A 108 -3.01 -14.85 7.59
C ASP A 108 -3.79 -15.32 6.35
N PHE A 109 -4.04 -14.42 5.39
CA PHE A 109 -4.82 -14.70 4.19
C PHE A 109 -4.12 -14.25 2.92
N ASP A 110 -4.48 -14.88 1.82
CA ASP A 110 -3.91 -14.61 0.50
C ASP A 110 -4.32 -13.23 -0.03
N LEU A 111 -3.40 -12.58 -0.74
CA LEU A 111 -3.62 -11.29 -1.37
C LEU A 111 -3.42 -11.37 -2.89
N TRP A 112 -4.21 -10.56 -3.60
CA TRP A 112 -4.06 -10.29 -5.04
C TRP A 112 -3.98 -8.78 -5.29
N PRO A 113 -2.93 -8.09 -4.83
CA PRO A 113 -2.75 -6.67 -5.08
C PRO A 113 -2.59 -6.36 -6.56
N ASP A 114 -2.99 -5.15 -6.93
CA ASP A 114 -2.73 -4.56 -8.25
C ASP A 114 -1.22 -4.38 -8.44
N ALA A 115 -0.68 -4.85 -9.56
CA ALA A 115 0.76 -4.86 -9.80
C ALA A 115 1.35 -3.44 -9.97
N LYS A 116 0.56 -2.48 -10.50
CA LYS A 116 0.99 -1.08 -10.62
C LYS A 116 1.06 -0.43 -9.25
N TYR A 117 0.11 -0.75 -8.36
CA TYR A 117 0.15 -0.30 -6.99
C TYR A 117 1.39 -0.84 -6.27
N ILE A 118 1.70 -2.13 -6.40
CA ILE A 118 2.93 -2.72 -5.84
C ILE A 118 4.19 -2.07 -6.42
N ALA A 119 4.24 -1.83 -7.73
CA ALA A 119 5.37 -1.15 -8.37
C ALA A 119 5.63 0.26 -7.78
N SER A 120 4.57 0.96 -7.37
CA SER A 120 4.73 2.29 -6.74
C SER A 120 5.45 2.25 -5.39
N TYR A 121 5.53 1.10 -4.71
CA TYR A 121 6.35 0.96 -3.50
C TYR A 121 7.84 0.92 -3.85
N ALA A 122 8.21 0.23 -4.95
CA ALA A 122 9.58 0.25 -5.45
C ALA A 122 10.01 1.65 -5.91
N ASP A 123 9.08 2.43 -6.49
CA ASP A 123 9.31 3.84 -6.81
C ASP A 123 9.58 4.68 -5.55
N ASP A 124 8.84 4.47 -4.47
CA ASP A 124 9.06 5.19 -3.21
C ASP A 124 10.40 4.82 -2.56
N ILE A 125 10.78 3.54 -2.62
CA ILE A 125 12.10 3.08 -2.14
C ILE A 125 13.21 3.73 -2.97
N LEU A 126 13.06 3.81 -4.29
CA LEU A 126 14.02 4.52 -5.15
C LEU A 126 14.12 6.00 -4.78
N ALA A 127 12.98 6.67 -4.58
CA ALA A 127 12.95 8.09 -4.26
C ALA A 127 13.59 8.40 -2.90
N LYS A 128 13.42 7.53 -1.90
CA LYS A 128 13.89 7.77 -0.54
C LYS A 128 15.25 7.17 -0.22
N CYS A 129 15.58 6.00 -0.78
CA CYS A 129 16.73 5.19 -0.36
C CYS A 129 17.83 5.07 -1.41
N ALA A 130 17.68 5.67 -2.60
CA ALA A 130 18.77 5.74 -3.56
C ALA A 130 19.89 6.64 -3.04
N THR A 131 21.11 6.14 -3.09
CA THR A 131 22.34 6.84 -2.71
C THR A 131 22.95 7.58 -3.91
N SER A 132 23.86 8.51 -3.64
CA SER A 132 24.61 9.24 -4.69
C SER A 132 25.48 8.34 -5.56
N THR A 133 25.84 7.15 -5.08
CA THR A 133 26.61 6.14 -5.84
C THR A 133 25.73 5.28 -6.76
N GLY A 134 24.42 5.54 -6.83
CA GLY A 134 23.49 4.80 -7.67
C GLY A 134 23.08 3.44 -7.11
N LEU A 135 23.32 3.21 -5.81
CA LEU A 135 22.85 2.04 -5.10
C LEU A 135 21.54 2.33 -4.35
N VAL A 136 20.68 1.34 -4.22
CA VAL A 136 19.41 1.40 -3.48
C VAL A 136 19.22 0.13 -2.67
N CYS A 137 18.64 0.29 -1.48
CA CYS A 137 18.19 -0.81 -0.65
C CYS A 137 17.15 -0.31 0.34
N GLY A 138 16.00 -0.97 0.42
CA GLY A 138 15.01 -0.61 1.41
C GLY A 138 13.74 -1.45 1.34
N GLN A 139 12.79 -1.07 2.17
CA GLN A 139 11.45 -1.63 2.21
C GLN A 139 10.40 -0.53 2.37
N ALA A 140 9.22 -0.77 1.83
CA ALA A 140 8.07 0.09 1.96
C ALA A 140 6.87 -0.72 2.44
N PHE A 141 6.19 -0.22 3.47
CA PHE A 141 5.12 -0.92 4.19
C PHE A 141 3.74 -0.39 3.79
N ASP A 142 2.74 -1.27 3.75
CA ASP A 142 1.31 -0.94 3.69
C ASP A 142 0.70 -1.06 5.09
N ASP A 143 -0.32 -0.26 5.40
CA ASP A 143 -1.08 -0.34 6.66
C ASP A 143 -1.87 -1.65 6.83
N THR A 144 -1.94 -2.48 5.79
CA THR A 144 -2.61 -3.79 5.78
C THR A 144 -1.62 -4.95 5.79
N HIS A 145 -0.52 -4.82 6.54
CA HIS A 145 0.41 -5.93 6.88
C HIS A 145 1.02 -6.65 5.67
N TYR A 146 1.46 -5.90 4.66
CA TYR A 146 2.37 -6.41 3.64
C TYR A 146 3.40 -5.32 3.30
N ASN A 147 4.54 -5.72 2.75
CA ASN A 147 5.60 -4.80 2.37
C ASN A 147 6.29 -5.24 1.08
N VAL A 148 6.93 -4.27 0.44
CA VAL A 148 7.77 -4.48 -0.74
C VAL A 148 9.20 -4.18 -0.37
N ILE A 149 10.11 -5.04 -0.78
CA ILE A 149 11.54 -4.96 -0.50
C ILE A 149 12.29 -4.83 -1.83
N ALA A 150 13.25 -3.90 -1.89
CA ALA A 150 14.19 -3.78 -3.00
C ALA A 150 15.62 -4.00 -2.48
N LYS A 151 16.30 -5.02 -3.00
CA LYS A 151 17.64 -5.42 -2.54
C LYS A 151 18.37 -6.23 -3.60
N LYS A 152 19.62 -6.60 -3.31
CA LYS A 152 20.35 -7.62 -4.07
C LYS A 152 19.83 -9.03 -3.72
N PRO A 153 19.72 -9.94 -4.70
CA PRO A 153 19.40 -11.34 -4.44
C PRO A 153 20.39 -11.97 -3.47
N GLN A 154 19.87 -12.57 -2.40
CA GLN A 154 20.68 -13.39 -1.50
C GLN A 154 20.76 -14.79 -2.08
N LYS A 155 21.97 -15.30 -2.28
CA LYS A 155 22.16 -16.72 -2.60
C LYS A 155 21.59 -17.53 -1.43
N GLN A 156 20.62 -18.40 -1.69
CA GLN A 156 20.25 -19.43 -0.71
C GLN A 156 21.53 -20.19 -0.38
N LYS A 157 21.95 -20.13 0.89
CA LYS A 157 23.03 -21.00 1.37
C LYS A 157 22.50 -22.43 1.24
N ALA A 158 23.18 -23.23 0.41
CA ALA A 158 22.93 -24.66 0.31
C ALA A 158 23.23 -25.36 1.63
#